data_AF-A0A956JEX4-F1
#
_entry.id   AF-A0A956JEX4-F1
#
_cell.length_a   1.000
_cell.length_b   1.000
_cell.length_c   1.000
_cell.angle_alpha   90.00
_cell.angle_beta   90.00
_cell.angle_gamma   90.00
#
_symmetry.space_group_name_H-M   'P 1'
#
loop_
_entity.id
_entity.type
_entity.pdbx_description
1 polymer ?
#
loop_
_entity_poly.entity_id
_entity_poly.type
_entity_poly.pdbx_seq_one_letter_code
_entity_poly.pdbx_strand_id
1 'polypeptide(L)'
;AALGERWPELASPAALAAALGRDEAELLAPLEILVEDQRVQLRPRRLPACRAGERPRAAVLSRFEAAHLPFVTTPMHEHAPVDAFHAALIGHLDGQHTRAELVELLIGDIAAGNLRLAAESMPPVDELRPALARTVEAALQRLGLAGLMVG
;
A
#
# COMPACT_ATOMS: atom_id res chain seq x y z
N ALA A 1 27.31 20.21 -6.90
CA ALA A 1 26.58 20.37 -5.63
C ALA A 1 25.14 19.85 -5.69
N ALA A 2 24.41 20.04 -6.80
CA ALA A 2 22.95 19.81 -6.90
C ALA A 2 22.38 18.45 -6.42
N LEU A 3 23.10 17.34 -6.55
CA LEU A 3 22.62 16.01 -6.13
C LEU A 3 22.97 15.65 -4.69
N GLY A 4 24.10 16.15 -4.17
CA GLY A 4 24.59 15.78 -2.84
C GLY A 4 23.70 16.28 -1.70
N GLU A 5 23.07 17.45 -1.89
CA GLU A 5 22.17 18.07 -0.92
C GLU A 5 20.78 17.40 -0.89
N ARG A 6 20.40 16.70 -1.96
CA ARG A 6 19.08 16.04 -2.11
C ARG A 6 19.14 14.55 -1.84
N TRP A 7 20.30 13.98 -1.51
CA TRP A 7 20.42 12.55 -1.23
C TRP A 7 19.72 12.20 0.09
N PRO A 8 18.86 11.16 0.16
CA PRO A 8 18.57 10.12 -0.86
C PRO A 8 17.20 10.29 -1.58
N GLU A 9 16.74 11.52 -1.82
CA GLU A 9 15.47 11.76 -2.50
C GLU A 9 15.48 11.37 -3.98
N LEU A 10 14.35 10.86 -4.45
CA LEU A 10 14.14 10.53 -5.86
C LEU A 10 13.98 11.81 -6.68
N ALA A 11 14.62 11.87 -7.85
CA ALA A 11 14.45 12.95 -8.82
C ALA A 11 14.06 12.36 -10.18
N SER A 12 13.13 13.02 -10.88
CA SER A 12 12.88 12.73 -12.29
C SER A 12 14.02 13.26 -13.16
N PRO A 13 14.23 12.72 -14.38
CA PRO A 13 15.20 13.26 -15.34
C PRO A 13 15.01 14.76 -15.61
N ALA A 14 13.77 15.21 -15.80
CA ALA A 14 13.43 16.64 -15.94
C ALA A 14 13.86 17.49 -14.73
N ALA A 15 13.61 17.02 -13.51
CA ALA A 15 13.99 17.74 -12.29
C ALA A 15 15.51 17.79 -12.11
N LEU A 16 16.22 16.74 -12.53
CA LEU A 16 17.68 16.70 -12.53
C LEU A 16 18.26 17.66 -13.58
N ALA A 17 17.69 17.69 -14.79
CA ALA A 17 18.07 18.61 -15.86
C ALA A 17 17.93 20.07 -15.43
N ALA A 18 16.77 20.41 -14.86
CA ALA A 18 16.52 21.74 -14.29
C ALA A 18 17.53 22.12 -13.20
N ALA A 19 17.83 21.21 -12.26
CA ALA A 19 18.79 21.47 -11.19
C ALA A 19 20.24 21.63 -11.69
N LEU A 20 20.57 21.04 -12.84
CA LEU A 20 21.89 21.15 -13.48
C LEU A 20 21.96 22.28 -14.51
N GLY A 21 20.84 22.96 -14.81
CA GLY A 21 20.75 23.96 -15.87
C GLY A 21 21.03 23.37 -17.26
N ARG A 22 20.58 22.14 -17.50
CA ARG A 22 20.78 21.39 -18.75
C ARG A 22 19.46 20.99 -19.38
N ASP A 23 19.50 20.61 -20.65
CA ASP A 23 18.38 19.95 -21.30
C ASP A 23 18.27 18.48 -20.82
N GLU A 24 17.05 17.94 -20.77
CA GLU A 24 16.83 16.55 -20.36
C GLU A 24 17.49 15.56 -21.33
N ALA A 25 17.48 15.83 -22.63
CA ALA A 25 18.08 14.98 -23.64
C ALA A 25 19.61 14.86 -23.47
N GLU A 26 20.26 15.91 -22.97
CA GLU A 26 21.71 15.91 -22.68
C GLU A 26 22.09 15.00 -21.51
N LEU A 27 21.12 14.63 -20.66
CA LEU A 27 21.37 13.78 -19.50
C LEU A 27 21.25 12.29 -19.80
N LEU A 28 20.59 11.88 -20.89
CA LEU A 28 20.28 10.47 -21.15
C LEU A 28 21.54 9.59 -21.24
N ALA A 29 22.45 9.89 -22.16
CA ALA A 29 23.67 9.09 -22.34
C ALA A 29 24.57 9.07 -21.08
N PRO A 30 24.82 10.21 -20.39
CA PRO A 30 25.53 10.18 -19.10
C PRO A 30 24.82 9.36 -18.02
N LEU A 31 23.49 9.43 -17.93
CA LEU A 31 22.73 8.66 -16.95
C LEU A 31 22.80 7.16 -17.25
N GLU A 32 22.74 6.75 -18.53
CA GLU A 32 22.92 5.35 -18.93
C GLU A 32 24.27 4.80 -18.45
N ILE A 33 25.37 5.51 -18.71
CA ILE A 33 26.71 5.12 -18.24
C ILE A 33 26.73 4.98 -16.71
N LEU A 34 26.14 5.92 -15.99
CA LEU A 34 26.11 5.88 -14.52
C LEU A 34 25.22 4.77 -13.97
N VAL A 35 24.18 4.35 -14.71
CA VAL A 35 23.34 3.21 -14.36
C VAL A 35 24.09 1.90 -14.59
N GLU A 36 24.79 1.77 -15.72
CA GLU A 36 25.64 0.61 -16.03
C GLU A 36 26.76 0.45 -14.99
N ASP A 37 27.38 1.57 -14.58
CA ASP A 37 28.40 1.61 -13.53
C ASP A 37 27.83 1.49 -12.09
N GLN A 38 26.51 1.30 -11.93
CA GLN A 38 25.81 1.20 -10.65
C GLN A 38 25.96 2.42 -9.72
N ARG A 39 26.32 3.58 -10.27
CA ARG A 39 26.42 4.86 -9.54
C ARG A 39 25.07 5.57 -9.42
N VAL A 40 24.13 5.21 -10.28
CA VAL A 40 22.73 5.64 -10.25
C VAL A 40 21.84 4.40 -10.25
N GLN A 41 20.83 4.38 -9.38
CA GLN A 41 19.80 3.34 -9.42
C GLN A 41 18.54 3.90 -10.07
N LEU A 42 18.10 3.28 -11.16
CA LEU A 42 16.77 3.52 -11.69
C LEU A 42 15.76 2.88 -10.73
N ARG A 43 14.84 3.69 -10.21
CA ARG A 43 13.69 3.17 -9.50
C ARG A 43 12.53 3.06 -10.48
N PRO A 44 11.83 1.93 -10.54
CA PRO A 44 10.57 1.85 -11.25
C PRO A 44 9.67 2.99 -10.78
N ARG A 45 9.03 3.68 -11.73
CA ARG A 45 8.00 4.66 -11.38
C ARG A 45 6.99 3.93 -10.51
N ARG A 46 6.62 4.52 -9.36
CA ARG A 46 5.56 3.94 -8.51
C ARG A 46 4.39 3.59 -9.42
N LEU A 47 4.00 2.31 -9.44
CA LEU A 47 2.78 1.92 -10.12
C LEU A 47 1.66 2.80 -9.54
N PRO A 48 0.76 3.33 -10.38
CA PRO A 48 -0.32 4.18 -9.88
C PRO A 48 -1.02 3.44 -8.75
N ALA A 49 -1.20 4.12 -7.62
CA ALA A 49 -1.94 3.59 -6.49
C ALA A 49 -3.30 3.09 -7.00
N CYS A 50 -3.50 1.77 -6.99
CA CYS A 50 -4.76 1.19 -7.40
C CYS A 50 -5.79 1.52 -6.33
N ARG A 51 -6.75 2.39 -6.67
CA ARG A 51 -7.90 2.64 -5.80
C ARG A 51 -8.70 1.35 -5.72
N ALA A 52 -9.05 0.94 -4.50
CA ALA A 52 -9.91 -0.21 -4.29
C ALA A 52 -11.23 -0.06 -5.07
N GLY A 53 -11.53 -1.02 -5.96
CA GLY A 53 -12.81 -1.10 -6.66
C GLY A 53 -14.00 -1.39 -5.74
N GLU A 54 -15.15 -1.72 -6.34
CA GLU A 54 -16.36 -2.13 -5.59
C GLU A 54 -16.15 -3.43 -4.81
N ARG A 55 -15.34 -4.33 -5.37
CA ARG A 55 -14.89 -5.59 -4.77
C ARG A 55 -13.37 -5.56 -4.61
N PRO A 56 -12.86 -5.03 -3.50
CA PRO A 56 -11.42 -4.81 -3.33
C PRO A 56 -10.65 -6.13 -3.35
N ARG A 57 -9.45 -6.10 -3.91
CA ARG A 57 -8.61 -7.28 -4.08
C ARG A 57 -7.15 -6.97 -3.76
N ALA A 58 -6.51 -7.86 -3.03
CA ALA A 58 -5.08 -7.87 -2.75
C ALA A 58 -4.39 -9.04 -3.47
N ALA A 59 -3.07 -8.97 -3.63
CA ALA A 59 -2.30 -10.07 -4.19
C ALA A 59 -2.39 -11.32 -3.31
N VAL A 60 -2.35 -12.51 -3.91
CA VAL A 60 -2.45 -13.79 -3.19
C VAL A 60 -1.35 -13.93 -2.12
N LEU A 61 -0.14 -13.47 -2.43
CA LEU A 61 0.97 -13.46 -1.48
C LEU A 61 0.67 -12.56 -0.28
N SER A 62 0.23 -11.31 -0.50
CA SER A 62 -0.08 -10.38 0.58
C SER A 62 -1.20 -10.91 1.49
N ARG A 63 -2.18 -11.62 0.93
CA ARG A 63 -3.23 -12.31 1.72
C ARG A 63 -2.67 -13.43 2.58
N PHE A 64 -1.78 -14.24 2.03
CA PHE A 64 -1.11 -15.30 2.78
C PHE A 64 -0.24 -14.72 3.90
N GLU A 65 0.58 -13.71 3.59
CA GLU A 65 1.48 -13.08 4.56
C GLU A 65 0.70 -12.39 5.69
N ALA A 66 -0.40 -11.70 5.39
CA ALA A 66 -1.25 -11.07 6.39
C ALA A 66 -1.77 -12.06 7.46
N ALA A 67 -1.93 -13.33 7.12
CA ALA A 67 -2.38 -14.36 8.06
C ALA A 67 -1.23 -14.96 8.92
N HIS A 68 0.03 -14.76 8.54
CA HIS A 68 1.17 -15.48 9.15
C HIS A 68 2.31 -14.57 9.63
N LEU A 69 2.41 -13.34 9.11
CA LEU A 69 3.52 -12.43 9.32
C LEU A 69 3.01 -11.05 9.79
N PRO A 70 3.84 -10.27 10.51
CA PRO A 70 3.49 -8.92 10.95
C PRO A 70 3.66 -7.86 9.84
N PHE A 71 3.92 -8.29 8.61
CA PHE A 71 4.08 -7.43 7.44
C PHE A 71 3.58 -8.16 6.19
N VAL A 72 3.32 -7.38 5.14
CA VAL A 72 3.00 -7.89 3.80
C VAL A 72 4.00 -7.33 2.79
N THR A 73 4.34 -8.15 1.81
CA THR A 73 5.12 -7.76 0.64
C THR A 73 4.18 -7.10 -0.36
N THR A 74 4.47 -5.85 -0.71
CA THR A 74 3.73 -5.12 -1.75
C THR A 74 4.16 -5.61 -3.14
N PRO A 75 3.36 -5.38 -4.19
CA PRO A 75 3.77 -5.62 -5.58
C PRO A 75 5.07 -4.91 -5.99
N MET A 76 5.48 -3.87 -5.25
CA MET A 76 6.76 -3.16 -5.45
C MET A 76 7.93 -3.82 -4.71
N HIS A 77 7.73 -5.00 -4.13
CA HIS A 77 8.72 -5.73 -3.32
C HIS A 77 9.19 -4.93 -2.08
N GLU A 78 8.29 -4.10 -1.52
CA GLU A 78 8.51 -3.39 -0.27
C GLU A 78 7.76 -4.11 0.86
N HIS A 79 8.25 -4.01 2.10
CA HIS A 79 7.55 -4.53 3.27
C HIS A 79 6.67 -3.44 3.88
N ALA A 80 5.37 -3.70 3.98
CA ALA A 80 4.41 -2.85 4.69
C ALA A 80 4.00 -3.53 6.00
N PRO A 81 4.33 -2.96 7.17
CA PRO A 81 3.83 -3.46 8.46
C PRO A 81 2.30 -3.45 8.49
N VAL A 82 1.70 -4.49 9.06
CA VAL A 82 0.24 -4.61 9.19
C VAL A 82 -0.12 -4.92 10.64
N ASP A 83 -1.07 -4.16 11.17
CA ASP A 83 -1.70 -4.47 12.46
C ASP A 83 -2.76 -5.56 12.29
N ALA A 84 -3.31 -6.05 13.40
CA ALA A 84 -4.31 -7.11 13.40
C ALA A 84 -5.58 -6.76 12.59
N PHE A 85 -5.98 -5.49 12.58
CA PHE A 85 -7.16 -5.05 11.82
C PHE A 85 -6.89 -5.11 10.32
N HIS A 86 -5.76 -4.57 9.85
CA HIS A 86 -5.39 -4.61 8.44
C HIS A 86 -5.12 -6.04 7.99
N ALA A 87 -4.50 -6.86 8.83
CA ALA A 87 -4.28 -8.28 8.54
C ALA A 87 -5.61 -9.03 8.29
N ALA A 88 -6.59 -8.85 9.20
CA ALA A 88 -7.92 -9.44 9.05
C ALA A 88 -8.63 -8.93 7.78
N LEU A 89 -8.61 -7.61 7.55
CA LEU A 89 -9.20 -7.04 6.34
C LEU A 89 -8.56 -7.60 5.06
N ILE A 90 -7.22 -7.61 4.98
CA ILE A 90 -6.46 -8.12 3.83
C ILE A 90 -6.82 -9.58 3.54
N GLY A 91 -7.00 -10.41 4.56
CA GLY A 91 -7.41 -11.82 4.40
C GLY A 91 -8.67 -12.00 3.53
N HIS A 92 -9.62 -11.07 3.66
CA HIS A 92 -10.89 -11.06 2.93
C HIS A 92 -10.85 -10.35 1.57
N LEU A 93 -9.73 -9.73 1.18
CA LEU A 93 -9.60 -8.99 -0.09
C LEU A 93 -9.27 -9.91 -1.27
N ASP A 94 -10.18 -10.82 -1.60
CA ASP A 94 -10.07 -11.76 -2.73
C ASP A 94 -10.74 -11.27 -4.02
N GLY A 95 -11.42 -10.12 -3.98
CA GLY A 95 -12.24 -9.60 -5.09
C GLY A 95 -13.62 -10.25 -5.21
N GLN A 96 -14.02 -11.10 -4.26
CA GLN A 96 -15.36 -11.70 -4.22
C GLN A 96 -16.32 -10.88 -3.36
N HIS A 97 -15.81 -10.20 -2.34
CA HIS A 97 -16.62 -9.44 -1.38
C HIS A 97 -16.72 -7.96 -1.74
N THR A 98 -17.94 -7.43 -1.67
CA THR A 98 -18.20 -5.99 -1.67
C THR A 98 -17.79 -5.34 -0.35
N ARG A 99 -17.69 -4.01 -0.35
CA ARG A 99 -17.36 -3.23 0.86
C ARG A 99 -18.32 -3.50 2.03
N ALA A 100 -19.61 -3.71 1.74
CA ALA A 100 -20.60 -4.02 2.77
C ALA A 100 -20.39 -5.44 3.34
N GLU A 101 -20.11 -6.42 2.48
CA GLU A 101 -19.84 -7.80 2.91
C GLU A 101 -18.55 -7.90 3.73
N LEU A 102 -17.52 -7.11 3.39
CA LEU A 102 -16.28 -7.01 4.20
C LEU A 102 -16.57 -6.53 5.63
N VAL A 103 -17.52 -5.60 5.81
CA VAL A 103 -17.93 -5.14 7.14
C VAL A 103 -18.59 -6.29 7.92
N GLU A 104 -19.47 -7.06 7.29
CA GLU A 104 -20.12 -8.20 7.95
C GLU A 104 -19.13 -9.31 8.32
N LEU A 105 -18.16 -9.60 7.46
CA LEU A 105 -17.10 -10.58 7.74
C LEU A 105 -16.27 -10.16 8.95
N LEU A 106 -15.87 -8.89 9.02
CA LEU A 106 -15.12 -8.37 10.15
C LEU A 106 -15.94 -8.33 11.45
N ILE A 107 -17.25 -8.06 11.38
CA ILE A 107 -18.14 -8.21 12.55
C ILE A 107 -18.15 -9.67 13.02
N GLY A 108 -18.22 -10.63 12.07
CA GLY A 108 -18.11 -12.05 12.36
C GLY A 108 -16.79 -12.41 13.05
N ASP A 109 -15.67 -11.90 12.56
CA ASP A 109 -14.35 -12.12 13.16
C ASP A 109 -14.25 -11.53 14.58
N ILE A 110 -14.86 -10.36 14.81
CA ILE A 110 -14.91 -9.74 16.13
C ILE A 110 -15.78 -10.59 17.08
N ALA A 111 -16.96 -11.01 16.64
CA ALA A 111 -17.87 -11.84 17.43
C ALA A 111 -17.26 -13.21 17.77
N ALA A 112 -16.47 -13.79 16.86
CA ALA A 112 -15.75 -15.04 17.06
C ALA A 112 -14.48 -14.88 17.95
N GLY A 113 -14.07 -13.65 18.26
CA GLY A 113 -12.86 -13.36 19.02
C GLY A 113 -11.56 -13.47 18.21
N ASN A 114 -11.65 -13.62 16.88
CA ASN A 114 -10.52 -13.64 15.96
C ASN A 114 -9.91 -12.24 15.79
N LEU A 115 -10.73 -11.19 15.91
CA LEU A 115 -10.30 -9.80 15.86
C LEU A 115 -10.74 -9.07 17.13
N ARG A 116 -9.78 -8.45 17.83
CA ARG A 116 -10.08 -7.67 19.05
C ARG A 116 -10.11 -6.18 18.74
N LEU A 117 -11.18 -5.52 19.16
CA LEU A 117 -11.25 -4.07 19.18
C LEU A 117 -10.42 -3.55 20.37
N ALA A 118 -9.84 -2.36 20.23
CA ALA A 118 -9.11 -1.70 21.31
C ALA A 118 -10.01 -1.18 22.45
N ALA A 119 -11.35 -1.28 22.30
CA ALA A 119 -12.31 -0.84 23.31
C ALA A 119 -12.44 -1.85 24.45
N GLU A 120 -12.69 -1.36 25.68
CA GLU A 120 -12.86 -2.20 26.87
C GLU A 120 -14.09 -3.11 26.79
N SER A 121 -15.11 -2.72 26.02
CA SER A 121 -16.30 -3.53 25.76
C SER A 121 -16.69 -3.45 24.28
N MET A 122 -17.28 -4.55 23.79
CA MET A 122 -17.78 -4.62 22.43
C MET A 122 -19.11 -3.86 22.35
N PRO A 123 -19.22 -2.81 21.52
CA PRO A 123 -20.50 -2.12 21.33
C PRO A 123 -21.53 -3.04 20.68
N PRO A 124 -22.84 -2.74 20.81
CA PRO A 124 -23.88 -3.44 20.06
C PRO A 124 -23.59 -3.45 18.56
N VAL A 125 -23.95 -4.55 17.88
CA VAL A 125 -23.66 -4.74 16.44
C VAL A 125 -24.19 -3.59 15.58
N ASP A 126 -25.36 -3.06 15.92
CA ASP A 126 -26.00 -1.96 15.18
C ASP A 126 -25.21 -0.64 15.27
N GLU A 127 -24.51 -0.42 16.38
CA GLU A 127 -23.62 0.73 16.57
C GLU A 127 -22.22 0.49 15.97
N LEU A 128 -21.75 -0.76 16.04
CA LEU A 128 -20.45 -1.17 15.51
C LEU A 128 -20.40 -1.04 13.98
N ARG A 129 -21.45 -1.49 13.29
CA ARG A 129 -21.52 -1.57 11.82
C ARG A 129 -21.19 -0.24 11.12
N PRO A 130 -21.84 0.90 11.41
CA PRO A 130 -21.51 2.16 10.74
C PRO A 130 -20.11 2.68 11.10
N ALA A 131 -19.61 2.42 12.30
CA ALA A 131 -18.25 2.78 12.69
C ALA A 131 -17.22 1.94 11.91
N LEU A 132 -17.43 0.64 11.84
CA LEU A 132 -16.57 -0.30 11.12
C LEU A 132 -16.55 -0.02 9.62
N ALA A 133 -17.69 0.33 9.02
CA ALA A 133 -17.77 0.73 7.61
C ALA A 133 -16.84 1.91 7.30
N ARG A 134 -16.81 2.94 8.15
CA ARG A 134 -15.87 4.07 7.97
C ARG A 134 -14.41 3.64 8.12
N THR A 135 -14.13 2.76 9.08
CA THR A 135 -12.78 2.22 9.29
C THR A 135 -12.30 1.39 8.10
N VAL A 136 -13.16 0.55 7.54
CA VAL A 136 -12.88 -0.24 6.33
C VAL A 136 -12.57 0.69 5.16
N GLU A 137 -13.36 1.73 4.93
CA GLU A 137 -13.10 2.70 3.86
C GLU A 137 -11.75 3.40 4.02
N ALA A 138 -11.44 3.88 5.22
CA ALA A 138 -10.15 4.50 5.51
C ALA A 138 -8.98 3.52 5.34
N ALA A 139 -9.17 2.25 5.72
CA ALA A 139 -8.16 1.21 5.54
C ALA A 139 -7.94 0.87 4.06
N LEU A 140 -9.01 0.71 3.27
CA LEU A 140 -8.89 0.47 1.82
C LEU A 140 -8.15 1.61 1.10
N GLN A 141 -8.38 2.86 1.51
CA GLN A 141 -7.62 4.00 0.98
C GLN A 141 -6.13 3.90 1.35
N ARG A 142 -5.80 3.61 2.61
CA ARG A 142 -4.40 3.43 3.05
C ARG A 142 -3.71 2.28 2.32
N LEU A 143 -4.38 1.14 2.18
CA LEU A 143 -3.86 -0.02 1.46
C LEU A 143 -3.64 0.28 -0.04
N GLY A 144 -4.55 1.03 -0.67
CA GLY A 144 -4.37 1.52 -2.04
C GLY A 144 -3.14 2.43 -2.19
N LEU A 145 -2.96 3.38 -1.26
CA LEU A 145 -1.79 4.27 -1.25
C LEU A 145 -0.48 3.52 -0.97
N ALA A 146 -0.54 2.43 -0.20
CA ALA A 146 0.59 1.52 0.04
C ALA A 146 0.85 0.56 -1.14
N GLY A 147 0.07 0.63 -2.22
CA GLY A 147 0.23 -0.20 -3.41
C GLY A 147 -0.22 -1.65 -3.25
N LEU A 148 -1.00 -1.98 -2.20
CA LEU A 148 -1.41 -3.36 -1.91
C LEU A 148 -2.61 -3.86 -2.72
N MET A 149 -3.31 -2.97 -3.42
CA MET A 149 -4.49 -3.33 -4.21
C MET A 149 -4.11 -3.78 -5.62
N VAL A 150 -4.82 -4.81 -6.11
CA VAL A 150 -4.66 -5.35 -7.47
C VAL A 150 -6.02 -5.40 -8.16
N GLY A 151 -6.18 -4.62 -9.23
CA GLY A 151 -7.43 -4.53 -10.00
C GLY A 151 -8.27 -3.31 -9.65
#